data_AF-H2MDF0-F1
#
_entry.id   AF-H2MDF0-F1
#
_cell.length_a   1.000
_cell.length_b   1.000
_cell.length_c   1.000
_cell.angle_alpha   90.00
_cell.angle_beta   90.00
_cell.angle_gamma   90.00
#
_symmetry.space_group_name_H-M   'P 1'
#
loop_
_entity.id
_entity.type
_entity.pdbx_description
1 polymer ?
#
loop_
_entity_poly.entity_id
_entity_poly.type
_entity_poly.pdbx_seq_one_letter_code
_entity_poly.pdbx_strand_id
1 'polypeptide(L)'
;MTDEQNLVKELVGMSTLEQTRAIRELTMSFEEKKNIRWIINGTKALAVVQKWLCQFFRRCSYTMRSARQALELWHGIMKEIGGKFGTSVLTYFLFLKWLLLFNIFSFVVNFSFITVPLLVYGPNITSNVSFRGLELLTGAGYFTHTVMYYGAYSNETLRHGVEYNLQLAYFFTIVVYMVLCGIALTFSMASSFKKNFVLVDPASTSAWQLLCSWDFSLTGEKTVTQRKNNLRESLSEKAQQKLLTLREKLKHSGIHLGSWLVSTALVAGCASSFSLQQEAETLLVPFVVSLMNLVIPLFFSLFNKFEHYSNNRSQIYSQVVRNVLLRMSILGVLCYHWMNEVSQRESFLCWESMVGQALYRLVIVDFLFLMLGSFFGEFLRNVIGTKLHRRLGPPEFDVARNVLDLIYAQTLAWIGLYFSPLLPSIQILKFFILFYLKKVSLTQNCQPPCRTGRAAQMQTIFIFLLFIPFYVGAISIVGYTAWSLNPSQNCGPFRGLDRSFSVVELWMAGLQTLPGSGWAVWIFENIIKSEIFYFLITLIILAITYVFYQLIQGRKMLIDLLKQRIVNEGKDKSFLLDKLQNLQKSRPKKDTKHGRVCYQTFSL
;
A
#
# COMPACT_ATOMS: atom_id res chain seq x y z
N MET A 1 36.11 24.73 27.15
CA MET A 1 35.09 25.80 27.29
C MET A 1 35.75 26.90 28.07
N THR A 2 35.87 28.09 27.48
CA THR A 2 36.50 29.25 28.11
C THR A 2 35.66 29.73 29.31
N ASP A 3 36.29 30.26 30.36
CA ASP A 3 35.60 30.72 31.58
C ASP A 3 34.47 31.71 31.29
N GLU A 4 34.60 32.51 30.23
CA GLU A 4 33.56 33.41 29.74
C GLU A 4 32.26 32.70 29.31
N GLN A 5 32.35 31.51 28.71
CA GLN A 5 31.17 30.75 28.28
C GLN A 5 30.38 30.20 29.47
N ASN A 6 31.08 29.82 30.55
CA ASN A 6 30.45 29.37 31.78
C ASN A 6 29.76 30.55 32.49
N LEU A 7 30.42 31.70 32.53
CA LEU A 7 29.87 32.94 33.10
C LEU A 7 28.59 33.39 32.38
N VAL A 8 28.59 33.38 31.04
CA VAL A 8 27.40 33.72 30.24
C VAL A 8 26.26 32.75 30.51
N LYS A 9 26.54 31.45 30.64
CA LYS A 9 25.53 30.42 30.91
C LYS A 9 24.89 30.58 32.28
N GLU A 10 25.68 30.96 33.30
CA GLU A 10 25.20 31.24 34.65
C GLU A 10 24.33 32.52 34.68
N LEU A 11 24.81 33.61 34.04
CA LEU A 11 24.09 34.89 33.95
C LEU A 11 22.78 34.81 33.15
N VAL A 12 22.67 33.91 32.16
CA VAL A 12 21.41 33.69 31.41
C VAL A 12 20.32 33.09 32.32
N GLY A 13 20.69 32.32 33.34
CA GLY A 13 19.78 31.67 34.29
C GLY A 13 19.24 32.59 35.40
N MET A 14 19.87 33.74 35.63
CA MET A 14 19.48 34.69 36.68
C MET A 14 18.30 35.57 36.29
N SER A 15 17.60 36.12 37.29
CA SER A 15 16.58 37.15 37.06
C SER A 15 17.22 38.42 36.48
N THR A 16 16.45 39.23 35.73
CA THR A 16 16.98 40.44 35.06
C THR A 16 17.63 41.43 36.03
N LEU A 17 17.14 41.49 37.27
CA LEU A 17 17.61 42.39 38.32
C LEU A 17 18.93 41.90 38.93
N GLU A 18 19.02 40.60 39.21
CA GLU A 18 20.26 39.96 39.70
C GLU A 18 21.35 39.93 38.63
N GLN A 19 20.97 39.66 37.37
CA GLN A 19 21.88 39.71 36.23
C GLN A 19 22.51 41.10 36.07
N THR A 20 21.71 42.16 36.22
CA THR A 20 22.21 43.55 36.10
C THR A 20 23.15 43.90 37.26
N ARG A 21 22.88 43.39 38.46
CA ARG A 21 23.75 43.54 39.63
C ARG A 21 25.07 42.79 39.46
N ALA A 22 25.02 41.53 39.07
CA ALA A 22 26.19 40.68 38.81
C ALA A 22 27.10 41.25 37.69
N ILE A 23 26.52 41.78 36.60
CA ILE A 23 27.30 42.44 35.54
C ILE A 23 27.99 43.72 36.05
N ARG A 24 27.40 44.40 37.04
CA ARG A 24 27.96 45.63 37.60
C ARG A 24 29.17 45.34 38.50
N GLU A 25 29.12 44.25 39.26
CA GLU A 25 30.16 43.80 40.21
C GLU A 25 31.41 43.20 39.55
N LEU A 26 31.34 42.78 38.27
CA LEU A 26 32.51 42.31 37.50
C LEU A 26 33.59 43.40 37.37
N THR A 27 34.87 43.08 37.53
CA THR A 27 36.01 44.01 37.47
C THR A 27 36.50 44.34 36.05
N MET A 28 35.65 44.16 35.03
CA MET A 28 36.00 44.31 33.60
C MET A 28 35.71 45.72 33.04
N SER A 29 36.26 46.00 31.85
CA SER A 29 36.03 47.27 31.14
C SER A 29 34.56 47.44 30.74
N PHE A 30 34.14 48.69 30.49
CA PHE A 30 32.76 48.99 30.11
C PHE A 30 32.38 48.35 28.76
N GLU A 31 33.32 48.29 27.81
CA GLU A 31 33.13 47.70 26.49
C GLU A 31 32.84 46.19 26.59
N GLU A 32 33.60 45.47 27.44
CA GLU A 32 33.41 44.04 27.69
C GLU A 32 32.07 43.75 28.35
N LYS A 33 31.67 44.55 29.35
CA LYS A 33 30.34 44.43 29.99
C LYS A 33 29.19 44.64 29.01
N LYS A 34 29.35 45.58 28.05
CA LYS A 34 28.37 45.84 26.98
C LYS A 34 28.28 44.65 26.03
N ASN A 35 29.41 44.06 25.65
CA ASN A 35 29.46 42.88 24.78
C ASN A 35 28.80 41.66 25.45
N ILE A 36 29.10 41.40 26.73
CA ILE A 36 28.45 40.34 27.52
C ILE A 36 26.93 40.54 27.57
N ARG A 37 26.45 41.78 27.80
CA ARG A 37 25.01 42.08 27.81
C ARG A 37 24.34 41.84 26.45
N TRP A 38 25.03 42.16 25.36
CA TRP A 38 24.55 41.91 24.00
C TRP A 38 24.43 40.40 23.71
N ILE A 39 25.45 39.62 24.07
CA ILE A 39 25.47 38.15 23.93
C ILE A 39 24.33 37.49 24.73
N ILE A 40 24.09 37.95 25.96
CA ILE A 40 23.01 37.41 26.81
C ILE A 40 21.63 37.73 26.23
N ASN A 41 21.42 38.94 25.73
CA ASN A 41 20.14 39.29 25.09
C ASN A 41 19.90 38.49 23.81
N GLY A 42 20.94 38.26 23.00
CA GLY A 42 20.87 37.40 21.82
C GLY A 42 20.53 35.94 22.16
N THR A 43 21.15 35.38 23.20
CA THR A 43 20.86 34.01 23.66
C THR A 43 19.48 33.87 24.29
N LYS A 44 18.99 34.86 25.05
CA LYS A 44 17.61 34.88 25.57
C LYS A 44 16.58 34.97 24.43
N ALA A 45 16.83 35.78 23.40
CA ALA A 45 15.97 35.84 22.21
C ALA A 45 15.91 34.50 21.48
N LEU A 46 17.06 33.83 21.29
CA LEU A 46 17.13 32.51 20.67
C LEU A 46 16.37 31.44 21.49
N ALA A 47 16.48 31.48 22.82
CA ALA A 47 15.77 30.57 23.71
C ALA A 47 14.24 30.76 23.67
N VAL A 48 13.76 32.00 23.51
CA VAL A 48 12.33 32.32 23.32
C VAL A 48 11.83 31.75 22.00
N VAL A 49 12.58 31.94 20.91
CA VAL A 49 12.25 31.37 19.59
C VAL A 49 12.22 29.84 19.64
N GLN A 50 13.19 29.21 20.30
CA GLN A 50 13.24 27.75 20.44
C GLN A 50 12.09 27.21 21.29
N LYS A 51 11.68 27.92 22.36
CA LYS A 51 10.47 27.59 23.13
C LYS A 51 9.21 27.71 22.26
N TRP A 52 9.08 28.79 21.50
CA TRP A 52 7.96 28.99 20.57
C TRP A 52 7.86 27.88 19.53
N LEU A 53 8.98 27.53 18.90
CA LEU A 53 9.07 26.40 17.96
C LEU A 53 8.67 25.08 18.62
N CYS A 54 9.22 24.76 19.79
CA CYS A 54 8.86 23.54 20.54
C CYS A 54 7.37 23.51 20.92
N GLN A 55 6.79 24.65 21.31
CA GLN A 55 5.39 24.75 21.70
C GLN A 55 4.46 24.66 20.48
N PHE A 56 4.87 25.23 19.34
CA PHE A 56 4.22 25.06 18.05
C PHE A 56 4.25 23.60 17.58
N PHE A 57 5.42 22.93 17.65
CA PHE A 57 5.54 21.51 17.33
C PHE A 57 4.70 20.62 18.24
N ARG A 58 4.65 20.91 19.56
CA ARG A 58 3.76 20.20 20.49
C ARG A 58 2.30 20.43 20.16
N ARG A 59 1.87 21.67 19.92
CA ARG A 59 0.47 22.01 19.58
C ARG A 59 0.04 21.40 18.25
N CYS A 60 0.92 21.40 17.25
CA CYS A 60 0.72 20.70 15.99
C CYS A 60 0.62 19.19 16.20
N SER A 61 1.47 18.59 17.04
CA SER A 61 1.41 17.17 17.39
C SER A 61 0.10 16.77 18.10
N TYR A 62 -0.37 17.58 19.04
CA TYR A 62 -1.66 17.36 19.71
C TYR A 62 -2.84 17.52 18.74
N THR A 63 -2.80 18.53 17.87
CA THR A 63 -3.82 18.74 16.83
C THR A 63 -3.83 17.58 15.83
N MET A 64 -2.66 17.08 15.42
CA MET A 64 -2.54 15.88 14.58
C MET A 64 -3.01 14.61 15.30
N ARG A 65 -2.79 14.47 16.61
CA ARG A 65 -3.31 13.32 17.38
C ARG A 65 -4.83 13.38 17.53
N SER A 66 -5.39 14.56 17.80
CA SER A 66 -6.84 14.77 17.88
C SER A 66 -7.50 14.60 16.51
N ALA A 67 -6.92 15.16 15.45
CA ALA A 67 -7.34 14.89 14.08
C ALA A 67 -7.25 13.40 13.74
N ARG A 68 -6.21 12.69 14.19
CA ARG A 68 -6.05 11.24 14.00
C ARG A 68 -7.11 10.42 14.73
N GLN A 69 -7.56 10.87 15.91
CA GLN A 69 -8.68 10.28 16.65
C GLN A 69 -10.03 10.59 15.97
N ALA A 70 -10.22 11.81 15.45
CA ALA A 70 -11.38 12.16 14.62
C ALA A 70 -11.38 11.43 13.24
N LEU A 71 -10.20 11.14 12.70
CA LEU A 71 -9.94 10.31 11.51
C LEU A 71 -9.98 8.80 11.80
N GLU A 72 -10.47 8.36 12.97
CA GLU A 72 -10.91 6.98 13.20
C GLU A 72 -12.20 6.64 12.44
N LEU A 73 -12.30 7.11 11.19
CA LEU A 73 -13.25 6.68 10.18
C LEU A 73 -13.38 5.15 10.24
N TRP A 74 -14.62 4.73 10.53
CA TRP A 74 -15.08 3.35 10.52
C TRP A 74 -14.45 2.39 11.53
N HIS A 75 -13.83 2.88 12.61
CA HIS A 75 -13.28 1.97 13.65
C HIS A 75 -14.35 1.04 14.23
N GLY A 76 -15.53 1.59 14.58
CA GLY A 76 -16.66 0.79 15.08
C GLY A 76 -17.17 -0.25 14.07
N ILE A 77 -17.35 0.17 12.81
CA ILE A 77 -17.80 -0.72 11.72
C ILE A 77 -16.79 -1.85 11.49
N MET A 78 -15.50 -1.55 11.47
CA MET A 78 -14.45 -2.55 11.28
C MET A 78 -14.39 -3.52 12.47
N LYS A 79 -14.59 -3.05 13.70
CA LYS A 79 -14.67 -3.91 14.89
C LYS A 79 -15.87 -4.87 14.82
N GLU A 80 -17.02 -4.37 14.35
CA GLU A 80 -18.21 -5.19 14.13
C GLU A 80 -17.97 -6.26 13.03
N ILE A 81 -17.42 -5.85 11.89
CA ILE A 81 -17.11 -6.77 10.78
C ILE A 81 -16.09 -7.82 11.22
N GLY A 82 -15.03 -7.42 11.93
CA GLY A 82 -14.02 -8.33 12.45
C GLY A 82 -14.57 -9.32 13.47
N GLY A 83 -15.54 -8.89 14.29
CA GLY A 83 -16.23 -9.75 15.25
C GLY A 83 -17.17 -10.76 14.58
N LYS A 84 -17.94 -10.35 13.56
CA LYS A 84 -18.95 -11.20 12.89
C LYS A 84 -18.38 -12.10 11.79
N PHE A 85 -17.47 -11.58 10.98
CA PHE A 85 -16.96 -12.24 9.75
C PHE A 85 -15.50 -12.69 9.87
N GLY A 86 -14.85 -12.37 10.98
CA GLY A 86 -13.50 -12.79 11.29
C GLY A 86 -12.40 -11.85 10.78
N THR A 87 -11.18 -12.12 11.23
CA THR A 87 -10.02 -11.26 11.02
C THR A 87 -9.54 -11.21 9.57
N SER A 88 -9.80 -12.25 8.76
CA SER A 88 -9.43 -12.27 7.34
C SER A 88 -10.21 -11.22 6.54
N VAL A 89 -11.53 -11.14 6.72
CA VAL A 89 -12.37 -10.12 6.06
C VAL A 89 -12.01 -8.73 6.56
N LEU A 90 -11.69 -8.57 7.85
CA LEU A 90 -11.20 -7.30 8.38
C LEU A 90 -9.94 -6.80 7.65
N THR A 91 -9.02 -7.69 7.24
CA THR A 91 -7.81 -7.25 6.50
C THR A 91 -8.12 -6.58 5.17
N TYR A 92 -9.21 -6.95 4.49
CA TYR A 92 -9.68 -6.26 3.28
C TYR A 92 -10.05 -4.80 3.57
N PHE A 93 -10.90 -4.57 4.59
CA PHE A 93 -11.35 -3.23 4.94
C PHE A 93 -10.22 -2.36 5.49
N LEU A 94 -9.28 -2.95 6.23
CA LEU A 94 -8.07 -2.26 6.66
C LEU A 94 -7.20 -1.84 5.46
N PHE A 95 -7.06 -2.72 4.47
CA PHE A 95 -6.32 -2.42 3.24
C PHE A 95 -7.02 -1.34 2.41
N LEU A 96 -8.34 -1.41 2.25
CA LEU A 96 -9.15 -0.39 1.59
C LEU A 96 -9.04 0.97 2.28
N LYS A 97 -9.12 1.02 3.62
CA LYS A 97 -8.92 2.26 4.39
C LYS A 97 -7.51 2.81 4.20
N TRP A 98 -6.50 1.94 4.20
CA TRP A 98 -5.11 2.36 3.96
C TRP A 98 -4.95 2.98 2.57
N LEU A 99 -5.53 2.36 1.52
CA LEU A 99 -5.54 2.91 0.15
C LEU A 99 -6.32 4.23 0.03
N LEU A 100 -7.45 4.36 0.74
CA LEU A 100 -8.20 5.63 0.80
C LEU A 100 -7.33 6.76 1.35
N LEU A 101 -6.68 6.53 2.50
CA LEU A 101 -5.76 7.50 3.11
C LEU A 101 -4.56 7.80 2.21
N PHE A 102 -4.06 6.79 1.49
CA PHE A 102 -2.99 6.95 0.52
C PHE A 102 -3.38 7.88 -0.65
N ASN A 103 -4.60 7.76 -1.17
CA ASN A 103 -5.10 8.65 -2.22
C ASN A 103 -5.46 10.05 -1.68
N ILE A 104 -5.91 10.19 -0.43
CA ILE A 104 -6.08 11.51 0.20
C ILE A 104 -4.73 12.23 0.26
N PHE A 105 -3.67 11.54 0.69
CA PHE A 105 -2.33 12.12 0.68
C PHE A 105 -1.89 12.53 -0.74
N SER A 106 -2.12 11.66 -1.73
CA SER A 106 -1.85 11.97 -3.14
C SER A 106 -2.58 13.22 -3.64
N PHE A 107 -3.89 13.28 -3.37
CA PHE A 107 -4.71 14.42 -3.74
C PHE A 107 -4.19 15.71 -3.09
N VAL A 108 -3.90 15.70 -1.78
CA VAL A 108 -3.41 16.89 -1.08
C VAL A 108 -2.10 17.39 -1.67
N VAL A 109 -1.14 16.51 -1.96
CA VAL A 109 0.14 16.90 -2.56
C VAL A 109 -0.07 17.52 -3.95
N ASN A 110 -0.77 16.81 -4.84
CA ASN A 110 -0.94 17.27 -6.23
C ASN A 110 -1.87 18.49 -6.33
N PHE A 111 -2.95 18.53 -5.55
CA PHE A 111 -3.85 19.66 -5.51
C PHE A 111 -3.13 20.92 -5.02
N SER A 112 -2.36 20.81 -3.93
CA SER A 112 -1.72 21.98 -3.31
C SER A 112 -0.60 22.57 -4.17
N PHE A 113 0.27 21.73 -4.75
CA PHE A 113 1.43 22.22 -5.50
C PHE A 113 1.15 22.47 -6.98
N ILE A 114 0.23 21.72 -7.59
CA ILE A 114 -0.02 21.83 -9.04
C ILE A 114 -1.31 22.61 -9.32
N THR A 115 -2.41 22.24 -8.65
CA THR A 115 -3.74 22.73 -9.04
C THR A 115 -4.08 24.09 -8.42
N VAL A 116 -3.76 24.31 -7.15
CA VAL A 116 -4.06 25.57 -6.44
C VAL A 116 -3.37 26.78 -7.08
N PRO A 117 -2.07 26.75 -7.42
CA PRO A 117 -1.43 27.90 -8.07
C PRO A 117 -2.09 28.27 -9.40
N LEU A 118 -2.50 27.27 -10.19
CA LEU A 118 -3.21 27.49 -11.45
C LEU A 118 -4.61 28.08 -11.23
N LEU A 119 -5.37 27.61 -10.23
CA LEU A 119 -6.72 28.13 -9.96
C LEU A 119 -6.72 29.56 -9.40
N VAL A 120 -5.69 29.93 -8.65
CA VAL A 120 -5.60 31.26 -8.00
C VAL A 120 -5.03 32.30 -8.96
N TYR A 121 -4.02 31.93 -9.75
CA TYR A 121 -3.24 32.88 -10.55
C TYR A 121 -3.34 32.65 -12.06
N GLY A 122 -3.93 31.54 -12.50
CA GLY A 122 -4.04 31.21 -13.92
C GLY A 122 -5.11 32.02 -14.64
N PRO A 123 -5.05 32.07 -15.99
CA PRO A 123 -6.09 32.69 -16.79
C PRO A 123 -7.43 32.00 -16.56
N ASN A 124 -8.52 32.77 -16.43
CA ASN A 124 -9.86 32.22 -16.29
C ASN A 124 -10.20 31.39 -17.54
N ILE A 125 -10.19 30.06 -17.40
CA ILE A 125 -10.62 29.14 -18.45
C ILE A 125 -12.14 29.24 -18.58
N THR A 126 -12.61 30.23 -19.35
CA THR A 126 -14.02 30.35 -19.72
C THR A 126 -14.27 29.40 -20.88
N SER A 127 -14.88 28.25 -20.60
CA SER A 127 -15.36 27.35 -21.64
C SER A 127 -16.85 27.63 -21.89
N ASN A 128 -17.23 27.85 -23.16
CA ASN A 128 -18.63 28.00 -23.58
C ASN A 128 -19.41 26.65 -23.55
N VAL A 129 -18.94 25.67 -22.77
CA VAL A 129 -19.47 24.31 -22.75
C VAL A 129 -20.27 24.11 -21.46
N SER A 130 -21.57 23.85 -21.59
CA SER A 130 -22.45 23.60 -20.45
C SER A 130 -22.36 22.15 -19.96
N PHE A 131 -22.28 21.95 -18.64
CA PHE A 131 -22.29 20.62 -18.04
C PHE A 131 -23.66 19.92 -18.20
N ARG A 132 -23.68 18.79 -18.92
CA ARG A 132 -24.91 17.98 -19.17
C ARG A 132 -25.00 16.70 -18.34
N GLY A 133 -23.99 16.38 -17.51
CA GLY A 133 -23.96 15.18 -16.66
C GLY A 133 -23.41 13.92 -17.33
N LEU A 134 -23.64 13.69 -18.63
CA LEU A 134 -23.08 12.54 -19.38
C LEU A 134 -21.53 12.56 -19.42
N GLU A 135 -20.96 13.74 -19.25
CA GLU A 135 -19.53 14.00 -19.16
C GLU A 135 -18.89 13.33 -17.94
N LEU A 136 -19.65 13.02 -16.87
CA LEU A 136 -19.15 12.26 -15.73
C LEU A 136 -18.82 10.80 -16.10
N LEU A 137 -19.51 10.24 -17.09
CA LEU A 137 -19.24 8.89 -17.56
C LEU A 137 -18.13 8.89 -18.62
N THR A 138 -18.15 9.87 -19.51
CA THR A 138 -17.23 9.93 -20.65
C THR A 138 -15.92 10.65 -20.32
N GLY A 139 -15.84 11.46 -19.27
CA GLY A 139 -14.67 12.30 -18.98
C GLY A 139 -14.29 13.27 -20.10
N ALA A 140 -15.15 13.48 -21.10
CA ALA A 140 -14.91 14.35 -22.23
C ALA A 140 -15.90 15.53 -22.24
N GLY A 141 -15.65 16.54 -23.08
CA GLY A 141 -16.46 17.76 -23.13
C GLY A 141 -15.97 18.77 -22.10
N TYR A 142 -16.82 19.13 -21.14
CA TYR A 142 -16.47 20.08 -20.07
C TYR A 142 -15.18 19.70 -19.35
N PHE A 143 -15.02 18.43 -18.95
CA PHE A 143 -13.82 17.99 -18.23
C PHE A 143 -12.52 18.17 -19.04
N THR A 144 -12.58 18.12 -20.37
CA THR A 144 -11.41 18.35 -21.24
C THR A 144 -10.79 19.73 -21.05
N HIS A 145 -11.61 20.74 -20.71
CA HIS A 145 -11.16 22.11 -20.46
C HIS A 145 -10.89 22.40 -18.98
N THR A 146 -11.08 21.43 -18.08
CA THR A 146 -10.81 21.61 -16.65
C THR A 146 -9.38 21.23 -16.29
N VAL A 147 -8.94 21.66 -15.10
CA VAL A 147 -7.69 21.25 -14.43
C VAL A 147 -7.58 19.75 -14.14
N MET A 148 -8.57 18.94 -14.54
CA MET A 148 -8.53 17.49 -14.40
C MET A 148 -7.42 16.84 -15.24
N TYR A 149 -7.11 17.40 -16.41
CA TYR A 149 -6.18 16.80 -17.38
C TYR A 149 -4.92 17.64 -17.59
N TYR A 150 -3.85 16.96 -17.99
CA TYR A 150 -2.54 17.52 -18.29
C TYR A 150 -2.57 18.78 -19.16
N GLY A 151 -3.43 18.81 -20.20
CA GLY A 151 -3.48 19.89 -21.18
C GLY A 151 -3.95 21.25 -20.64
N ALA A 152 -4.58 21.30 -19.47
CA ALA A 152 -5.03 22.54 -18.85
C ALA A 152 -3.90 23.35 -18.18
N TYR A 153 -2.75 22.72 -17.93
CA TYR A 153 -1.61 23.36 -17.29
C TYR A 153 -0.70 24.01 -18.34
N SER A 154 -0.33 25.27 -18.13
CA SER A 154 0.46 26.08 -19.08
C SER A 154 1.97 25.99 -18.85
N ASN A 155 2.76 26.40 -19.85
CA ASN A 155 4.23 26.56 -19.71
C ASN A 155 4.66 27.89 -19.08
N GLU A 156 3.73 28.81 -18.82
CA GLU A 156 4.05 30.15 -18.36
C GLU A 156 4.37 30.20 -16.87
N THR A 157 5.31 31.07 -16.50
CA THR A 157 5.56 31.41 -15.09
C THR A 157 4.44 32.33 -14.61
N LEU A 158 3.74 31.93 -13.54
CA LEU A 158 2.69 32.73 -12.93
C LEU A 158 3.35 33.89 -12.18
N ARG A 159 3.11 35.12 -12.65
CA ARG A 159 3.72 36.34 -12.09
C ARG A 159 2.65 37.19 -11.40
N HIS A 160 2.44 36.95 -10.11
CA HIS A 160 1.71 37.85 -9.20
C HIS A 160 2.30 37.73 -7.79
N GLY A 161 3.22 38.63 -7.44
CA GLY A 161 3.90 38.71 -6.14
C GLY A 161 5.08 37.75 -5.95
N VAL A 162 4.93 36.48 -6.32
CA VAL A 162 6.02 35.47 -6.31
C VAL A 162 6.04 34.77 -7.67
N GLU A 163 7.21 34.64 -8.28
CA GLU A 163 7.37 33.91 -9.54
C GLU A 163 7.20 32.41 -9.28
N TYR A 164 6.10 31.83 -9.78
CA TYR A 164 5.84 30.40 -9.67
C TYR A 164 5.98 29.73 -11.03
N ASN A 165 7.05 28.95 -11.22
CA ASN A 165 7.24 28.19 -12.45
C ASN A 165 6.43 26.88 -12.40
N LEU A 166 5.32 26.85 -13.15
CA LEU A 166 4.40 25.73 -13.17
C LEU A 166 5.03 24.47 -13.79
N GLN A 167 5.94 24.59 -14.77
CA GLN A 167 6.61 23.45 -15.39
C GLN A 167 7.45 22.69 -14.37
N LEU A 168 8.29 23.42 -13.63
CA LEU A 168 9.14 22.85 -12.58
C LEU A 168 8.30 22.28 -11.45
N ALA A 169 7.27 23.01 -11.01
CA ALA A 169 6.36 22.54 -9.98
C ALA A 169 5.68 21.22 -10.36
N TYR A 170 5.19 21.11 -11.60
CA TYR A 170 4.57 19.90 -12.12
C TYR A 170 5.53 18.70 -12.08
N PHE A 171 6.72 18.87 -12.66
CA PHE A 171 7.73 17.83 -12.73
C PHE A 171 8.18 17.36 -11.34
N PHE A 172 8.61 18.31 -10.48
CA PHE A 172 9.11 17.97 -9.15
C PHE A 172 8.04 17.41 -8.23
N THR A 173 6.80 17.91 -8.29
CA THR A 173 5.72 17.38 -7.45
C THR A 173 5.45 15.92 -7.77
N ILE A 174 5.40 15.54 -9.05
CA ILE A 174 5.20 14.15 -9.46
C ILE A 174 6.39 13.27 -9.05
N VAL A 175 7.62 13.71 -9.32
CA VAL A 175 8.83 12.94 -8.95
C VAL A 175 8.92 12.75 -7.44
N VAL A 176 8.79 13.82 -6.66
CA VAL A 176 8.82 13.77 -5.20
C VAL A 176 7.69 12.88 -4.67
N TYR A 177 6.47 13.01 -5.21
CA TYR A 177 5.36 12.15 -4.83
C TYR A 177 5.64 10.67 -5.11
N MET A 178 6.16 10.32 -6.29
CA MET A 178 6.47 8.93 -6.64
C MET A 178 7.57 8.36 -5.74
N VAL A 179 8.59 9.14 -5.41
CA VAL A 179 9.64 8.74 -4.45
C VAL A 179 9.05 8.52 -3.04
N LEU A 180 8.25 9.46 -2.55
CA LEU A 180 7.58 9.34 -1.25
C LEU A 180 6.65 8.12 -1.20
N CYS A 181 5.97 7.81 -2.31
CA CYS A 181 5.15 6.61 -2.44
C CYS A 181 5.98 5.33 -2.34
N GLY A 182 7.11 5.26 -3.05
CA GLY A 182 8.02 4.12 -2.96
C GLY A 182 8.57 3.91 -1.55
N ILE A 183 8.99 4.99 -0.88
CA ILE A 183 9.46 4.94 0.51
C ILE A 183 8.32 4.48 1.44
N ALA A 184 7.11 5.01 1.28
CA ALA A 184 5.96 4.62 2.09
C ALA A 184 5.59 3.14 1.91
N LEU A 185 5.64 2.63 0.67
CA LEU A 185 5.37 1.22 0.35
C LEU A 185 6.45 0.28 0.90
N THR A 186 7.73 0.60 0.69
CA THR A 186 8.86 -0.18 1.23
C THR A 186 8.83 -0.23 2.76
N PHE A 187 8.57 0.91 3.41
CA PHE A 187 8.43 0.98 4.86
C PHE A 187 7.23 0.16 5.35
N SER A 188 6.06 0.30 4.71
CA SER A 188 4.86 -0.46 5.04
C SER A 188 5.10 -1.96 4.90
N MET A 189 5.83 -2.35 3.86
CA MET A 189 6.17 -3.73 3.59
C MET A 189 7.14 -4.29 4.64
N ALA A 190 8.24 -3.59 4.92
CA ALA A 190 9.20 -3.97 5.94
C ALA A 190 8.55 -4.08 7.33
N SER A 191 7.67 -3.13 7.66
CA SER A 191 6.90 -3.11 8.91
C SER A 191 5.93 -4.30 9.00
N SER A 192 5.20 -4.60 7.91
CA SER A 192 4.27 -5.74 7.86
C SER A 192 5.01 -7.06 7.98
N PHE A 193 6.14 -7.24 7.27
CA PHE A 193 6.99 -8.41 7.44
C PHE A 193 7.52 -8.54 8.85
N LYS A 194 8.02 -7.46 9.47
CA LYS A 194 8.55 -7.49 10.83
C LYS A 194 7.51 -7.98 11.85
N LYS A 195 6.25 -7.58 11.69
CA LYS A 195 5.17 -7.89 12.62
C LYS A 195 4.51 -9.25 12.35
N ASN A 196 4.37 -9.64 11.08
CA ASN A 196 3.49 -10.72 10.67
C ASN A 196 4.21 -11.96 10.11
N PHE A 197 5.54 -11.92 9.89
CA PHE A 197 6.31 -13.07 9.40
C PHE A 197 6.59 -14.09 10.52
N VAL A 198 5.54 -14.78 10.97
CA VAL A 198 5.69 -16.03 11.73
C VAL A 198 5.68 -17.16 10.71
N LEU A 199 6.88 -17.70 10.45
CA LEU A 199 7.07 -18.87 9.60
C LEU A 199 6.19 -20.01 10.12
N VAL A 200 5.30 -20.52 9.27
CA VAL A 200 4.47 -21.69 9.56
C VAL A 200 5.42 -22.86 9.75
N ASP A 201 5.42 -23.45 10.95
CA ASP A 201 6.09 -24.72 11.16
C ASP A 201 5.43 -25.80 10.29
N PRO A 202 6.15 -26.43 9.35
CA PRO A 202 5.67 -27.65 8.73
C PRO A 202 5.86 -28.86 9.65
N ALA A 203 6.64 -28.72 10.74
CA ALA A 203 7.16 -29.84 11.54
C ALA A 203 6.40 -30.15 12.84
N SER A 204 5.57 -29.25 13.39
CA SER A 204 4.83 -29.55 14.63
C SER A 204 3.53 -30.30 14.33
N THR A 205 3.67 -31.63 14.32
CA THR A 205 2.74 -32.64 14.83
C THR A 205 1.24 -32.34 14.71
N SER A 206 0.58 -33.08 13.81
CA SER A 206 -0.87 -33.22 13.70
C SER A 206 -1.61 -33.35 15.04
N ALA A 207 -0.97 -33.98 16.04
CA ALA A 207 -1.51 -34.12 17.39
C ALA A 207 -1.65 -32.79 18.16
N TRP A 208 -0.68 -31.88 18.06
CA TRP A 208 -0.78 -30.56 18.71
C TRP A 208 -1.83 -29.68 18.04
N GLN A 209 -1.98 -29.77 16.72
CA GLN A 209 -3.05 -29.08 16.02
C GLN A 209 -4.43 -29.58 16.47
N LEU A 210 -4.60 -30.89 16.69
CA LEU A 210 -5.84 -31.47 17.23
C LEU A 210 -6.10 -30.96 18.65
N LEU A 211 -5.13 -31.07 19.55
CA LEU A 211 -5.25 -30.65 20.96
C LEU A 211 -5.56 -29.15 21.10
N CYS A 212 -4.83 -28.29 20.40
CA CYS A 212 -5.03 -26.84 20.45
C CYS A 212 -6.22 -26.35 19.62
N SER A 213 -6.83 -27.22 18.80
CA SER A 213 -8.05 -26.86 18.07
C SER A 213 -9.31 -26.93 18.91
N TRP A 214 -9.26 -27.65 20.05
CA TRP A 214 -10.35 -27.81 20.99
C TRP A 214 -10.65 -26.49 21.70
N ASP A 215 -11.90 -26.02 21.59
CA ASP A 215 -12.36 -24.75 22.18
C ASP A 215 -13.71 -24.98 22.85
N PHE A 216 -13.73 -24.92 24.18
CA PHE A 216 -14.93 -25.15 25.00
C PHE A 216 -15.97 -24.02 24.88
N SER A 217 -15.59 -22.89 24.28
CA SER A 217 -16.46 -21.73 24.07
C SER A 217 -17.39 -21.91 22.87
N LEU A 218 -17.19 -22.98 22.07
CA LEU A 218 -17.99 -23.27 20.88
C LEU A 218 -19.24 -24.07 21.25
N THR A 219 -20.34 -23.36 21.51
CA THR A 219 -21.65 -23.97 21.79
C THR A 219 -22.49 -24.22 20.54
N GLY A 220 -22.16 -23.58 19.41
CA GLY A 220 -22.92 -23.70 18.16
C GLY A 220 -22.58 -24.97 17.37
N GLU A 221 -23.60 -25.78 17.06
CA GLU A 221 -23.44 -27.02 16.28
C GLU A 221 -22.81 -26.79 14.90
N LYS A 222 -23.26 -25.75 14.18
CA LYS A 222 -22.73 -25.37 12.85
C LYS A 222 -21.24 -25.05 12.91
N THR A 223 -20.82 -24.23 13.88
CA THR A 223 -19.41 -23.87 14.11
C THR A 223 -18.55 -25.07 14.46
N VAL A 224 -19.07 -26.02 15.23
CA VAL A 224 -18.36 -27.27 15.58
C VAL A 224 -18.20 -28.16 14.36
N THR A 225 -19.27 -28.40 13.58
CA THR A 225 -19.18 -29.19 12.35
C THR A 225 -18.21 -28.60 11.33
N GLN A 226 -18.20 -27.28 11.19
CA GLN A 226 -17.31 -26.58 10.26
C GLN A 226 -15.84 -26.68 10.69
N ARG A 227 -15.55 -26.51 11.99
CA ARG A 227 -14.19 -26.65 12.53
C ARG A 227 -13.69 -28.09 12.43
N LYS A 228 -14.55 -29.07 12.69
CA LYS A 228 -14.26 -30.51 12.48
C LYS A 228 -13.92 -30.81 11.02
N ASN A 229 -14.71 -30.31 10.07
CA ASN A 229 -14.46 -30.53 8.64
C ASN A 229 -13.15 -29.90 8.17
N ASN A 230 -12.88 -28.65 8.57
CA ASN A 230 -11.60 -27.97 8.26
C ASN A 230 -10.39 -28.74 8.82
N LEU A 231 -10.50 -29.29 10.04
CA LEU A 231 -9.42 -30.05 10.65
C LEU A 231 -9.21 -31.40 9.95
N ARG A 232 -10.31 -32.08 9.60
CA ARG A 232 -10.28 -33.34 8.85
C ARG A 232 -9.60 -33.15 7.50
N GLU A 233 -10.00 -32.14 6.73
CA GLU A 233 -9.39 -31.81 5.43
C GLU A 233 -7.88 -31.55 5.57
N SER A 234 -7.48 -30.71 6.53
CA SER A 234 -6.05 -30.38 6.71
C SER A 234 -5.20 -31.58 7.13
N LEU A 235 -5.76 -32.55 7.86
CA LEU A 235 -5.06 -33.76 8.28
C LEU A 235 -5.03 -34.81 7.16
N SER A 236 -6.13 -34.98 6.43
CA SER A 236 -6.21 -35.91 5.29
C SER A 236 -5.28 -35.47 4.16
N GLU A 237 -5.18 -34.18 3.85
CA GLU A 237 -4.25 -33.66 2.84
C GLU A 237 -2.79 -34.03 3.16
N LYS A 238 -2.35 -33.82 4.41
CA LYS A 238 -1.00 -34.17 4.86
C LYS A 238 -0.71 -35.66 4.80
N ALA A 239 -1.71 -36.51 5.08
CA ALA A 239 -1.59 -37.95 5.00
C ALA A 239 -1.50 -38.42 3.54
N GLN A 240 -2.37 -37.87 2.67
CA GLN A 240 -2.44 -38.24 1.26
C GLN A 240 -1.21 -37.79 0.48
N GLN A 241 -0.61 -36.65 0.82
CA GLN A 241 0.60 -36.15 0.18
C GLN A 241 1.81 -37.09 0.36
N LYS A 242 1.85 -37.85 1.46
CA LYS A 242 2.89 -38.86 1.71
C LYS A 242 2.69 -40.16 0.93
N LEU A 243 1.49 -40.42 0.43
CA LEU A 243 1.11 -41.70 -0.17
C LEU A 243 1.07 -41.68 -1.71
N LEU A 244 1.31 -40.54 -2.36
CA LEU A 244 1.21 -40.40 -3.82
C LEU A 244 2.36 -41.05 -4.58
N THR A 245 2.00 -41.87 -5.57
CA THR A 245 2.92 -42.63 -6.43
C THR A 245 3.57 -41.71 -7.49
N LEU A 246 4.77 -42.04 -7.98
CA LEU A 246 5.48 -41.23 -8.99
C LEU A 246 4.67 -40.98 -10.28
N ARG A 247 3.91 -41.97 -10.75
CA ARG A 247 3.03 -41.85 -11.92
C ARG A 247 1.92 -40.81 -11.71
N GLU A 248 1.37 -40.75 -10.50
CA GLU A 248 0.33 -39.78 -10.13
C GLU A 248 0.91 -38.37 -10.01
N LYS A 249 2.13 -38.24 -9.48
CA LYS A 249 2.87 -36.98 -9.46
C LYS A 249 3.13 -36.46 -10.87
N LEU A 250 3.52 -37.32 -11.81
CA LEU A 250 3.74 -36.93 -13.21
C LEU A 250 2.43 -36.48 -13.88
N LYS A 251 1.33 -37.21 -13.65
CA LYS A 251 -0.02 -36.84 -14.14
C LYS A 251 -0.46 -35.48 -13.59
N HIS A 252 -0.34 -35.25 -12.28
CA HIS A 252 -0.67 -33.96 -11.67
C HIS A 252 0.21 -32.83 -12.19
N SER A 253 1.52 -33.08 -12.36
CA SER A 253 2.44 -32.10 -12.95
C SER A 253 2.05 -31.74 -14.39
N GLY A 254 1.65 -32.73 -15.20
CA GLY A 254 1.17 -32.49 -16.57
C GLY A 254 -0.11 -31.66 -16.63
N ILE A 255 -1.08 -31.94 -15.74
CA ILE A 255 -2.32 -31.15 -15.62
C ILE A 255 -2.01 -29.71 -15.21
N HIS A 256 -1.09 -29.51 -14.26
CA HIS A 256 -0.67 -28.18 -13.84
C HIS A 256 0.01 -27.42 -14.99
N LEU A 257 0.94 -28.06 -15.70
CA LEU A 257 1.64 -27.46 -16.83
C LEU A 257 0.65 -27.05 -17.93
N GLY A 258 -0.30 -27.93 -18.27
CA GLY A 258 -1.33 -27.65 -19.26
C GLY A 258 -2.24 -26.47 -18.88
N SER A 259 -2.71 -26.42 -17.63
CA SER A 259 -3.54 -25.31 -17.15
C SER A 259 -2.78 -23.97 -17.13
N TRP A 260 -1.50 -23.99 -16.76
CA TRP A 260 -0.64 -22.80 -16.86
C TRP A 260 -0.41 -22.35 -18.30
N LEU A 261 -0.18 -23.28 -19.22
CA LEU A 261 -0.05 -22.98 -20.66
C LEU A 261 -1.34 -22.39 -21.24
N VAL A 262 -2.50 -22.95 -20.90
CA VAL A 262 -3.79 -22.39 -21.33
C VAL A 262 -4.02 -21.01 -20.73
N SER A 263 -3.65 -20.81 -19.47
CA SER A 263 -3.77 -19.51 -18.80
C SER A 263 -2.89 -18.45 -19.46
N THR A 264 -1.63 -18.77 -19.78
CA THR A 264 -0.72 -17.85 -20.47
C THR A 264 -1.11 -17.62 -21.92
N ALA A 265 -1.63 -18.64 -22.62
CA ALA A 265 -2.15 -18.50 -23.98
C ALA A 265 -3.38 -17.59 -24.02
N LEU A 266 -4.29 -17.71 -23.05
CA LEU A 266 -5.45 -16.83 -22.94
C LEU A 266 -5.02 -15.38 -22.68
N VAL A 267 -4.03 -15.17 -21.83
CA VAL A 267 -3.43 -13.85 -21.57
C VAL A 267 -2.81 -13.26 -22.84
N ALA A 268 -2.00 -14.04 -23.56
CA ALA A 268 -1.39 -13.62 -24.82
C ALA A 268 -2.43 -13.35 -25.92
N GLY A 269 -3.48 -14.17 -26.00
CA GLY A 269 -4.58 -13.99 -26.94
C GLY A 269 -5.41 -12.73 -26.66
N CYS A 270 -5.63 -12.38 -25.39
CA CYS A 270 -6.24 -11.11 -25.03
C CYS A 270 -5.37 -9.94 -25.50
N ALA A 271 -4.05 -10.01 -25.24
CA ALA A 271 -3.10 -8.99 -25.67
C ALA A 271 -3.10 -8.78 -27.20
N SER A 272 -3.05 -9.85 -27.99
CA SER A 272 -3.04 -9.77 -29.45
C SER A 272 -4.39 -9.34 -30.04
N SER A 273 -5.50 -9.77 -29.46
CA SER A 273 -6.85 -9.36 -29.90
C SER A 273 -7.09 -7.87 -29.66
N PHE A 274 -6.55 -7.31 -28.57
CA PHE A 274 -6.58 -5.86 -28.33
C PHE A 274 -5.81 -5.07 -29.39
N SER A 275 -4.67 -5.59 -29.85
CA SER A 275 -3.92 -4.98 -30.95
C SER A 275 -4.62 -5.07 -32.31
N LEU A 276 -5.53 -6.05 -32.52
CA LEU A 276 -6.27 -6.18 -33.78
C LEU A 276 -7.57 -5.35 -33.81
N GLN A 277 -8.24 -5.14 -32.69
CA GLN A 277 -9.55 -4.46 -32.60
C GLN A 277 -9.42 -2.92 -32.56
N GLN A 278 -8.41 -2.36 -33.23
CA GLN A 278 -7.88 -1.01 -32.99
C GLN A 278 -8.64 0.13 -33.69
N GLU A 279 -9.78 -0.17 -34.32
CA GLU A 279 -10.69 0.80 -34.96
C GLU A 279 -12.00 1.05 -34.18
N ALA A 280 -12.16 0.50 -32.98
CA ALA A 280 -13.39 0.69 -32.21
C ALA A 280 -13.41 2.00 -31.39
N GLU A 281 -14.59 2.60 -31.29
CA GLU A 281 -14.86 3.86 -30.59
C GLU A 281 -14.21 3.95 -29.19
N THR A 282 -13.84 5.17 -28.81
CA THR A 282 -13.12 5.52 -27.56
C THR A 282 -13.84 5.10 -26.25
N LEU A 283 -15.07 4.58 -26.31
CA LEU A 283 -15.83 4.04 -25.18
C LEU A 283 -15.84 2.51 -25.12
N LEU A 284 -15.52 1.82 -26.21
CA LEU A 284 -15.53 0.36 -26.26
C LEU A 284 -14.38 -0.24 -25.45
N VAL A 285 -13.19 0.36 -25.51
CA VAL A 285 -11.96 -0.17 -24.87
C VAL A 285 -12.13 -0.32 -23.34
N PRO A 286 -12.56 0.71 -22.57
CA PRO A 286 -12.78 0.57 -21.13
C PRO A 286 -13.81 -0.52 -20.77
N PHE A 287 -14.85 -0.67 -21.59
CA PHE A 287 -15.89 -1.66 -21.39
C PHE A 287 -15.38 -3.08 -21.61
N VAL A 288 -14.66 -3.33 -22.71
CA VAL A 288 -14.08 -4.64 -23.03
C VAL A 288 -13.04 -5.03 -21.97
N VAL A 289 -12.18 -4.10 -21.55
CA VAL A 289 -11.18 -4.35 -20.50
C VAL A 289 -11.86 -4.71 -19.18
N SER A 290 -12.87 -3.96 -18.77
CA SER A 290 -13.60 -4.22 -17.52
C SER A 290 -14.37 -5.54 -17.58
N LEU A 291 -14.96 -5.87 -18.73
CA LEU A 291 -15.63 -7.14 -18.97
C LEU A 291 -14.64 -8.32 -18.90
N MET A 292 -13.47 -8.21 -19.52
CA MET A 292 -12.41 -9.22 -19.44
C MET A 292 -11.92 -9.43 -18.00
N ASN A 293 -11.70 -8.33 -17.27
CA ASN A 293 -11.30 -8.36 -15.85
C ASN A 293 -12.36 -9.00 -14.94
N LEU A 294 -13.64 -9.00 -15.35
CA LEU A 294 -14.72 -9.68 -14.65
C LEU A 294 -14.85 -11.16 -15.07
N VAL A 295 -14.83 -11.44 -16.37
CA VAL A 295 -15.19 -12.75 -16.95
C VAL A 295 -14.03 -13.75 -16.89
N ILE A 296 -12.80 -13.36 -17.24
CA ILE A 296 -11.66 -14.28 -17.32
C ILE A 296 -11.32 -14.90 -15.94
N PRO A 297 -11.34 -14.15 -14.81
CA PRO A 297 -11.15 -14.75 -13.49
C PRO A 297 -12.22 -15.79 -13.11
N LEU A 298 -13.42 -15.72 -13.70
CA LEU A 298 -14.44 -16.77 -13.54
C LEU A 298 -14.04 -18.03 -14.31
N PHE A 299 -13.51 -17.91 -15.52
CA PHE A 299 -12.94 -19.04 -16.26
C PHE A 299 -11.76 -19.69 -15.51
N PHE A 300 -10.83 -18.90 -14.96
CA PHE A 300 -9.74 -19.45 -14.14
C PHE A 300 -10.24 -20.18 -12.90
N SER A 301 -11.39 -19.79 -12.34
CA SER A 301 -11.99 -20.51 -11.22
C SER A 301 -12.53 -21.90 -11.62
N LEU A 302 -12.83 -22.14 -12.90
CA LEU A 302 -13.20 -23.48 -13.38
C LEU A 302 -12.00 -24.43 -13.41
N PHE A 303 -10.79 -23.93 -13.60
CA PHE A 303 -9.57 -24.75 -13.54
C PHE A 303 -9.36 -25.39 -12.17
N ASN A 304 -9.92 -24.81 -11.11
CA ASN A 304 -9.90 -25.42 -9.78
C ASN A 304 -10.60 -26.78 -9.72
N LYS A 305 -11.50 -27.09 -10.67
CA LYS A 305 -12.14 -28.42 -10.76
C LYS A 305 -11.20 -29.48 -11.36
N PHE A 306 -10.22 -29.05 -12.16
CA PHE A 306 -9.30 -29.94 -12.88
C PHE A 306 -7.93 -30.03 -12.20
N GLU A 307 -7.44 -28.92 -11.65
CA GLU A 307 -6.17 -28.84 -10.92
C GLU A 307 -6.37 -29.12 -9.43
N HIS A 308 -6.24 -30.39 -9.07
CA HIS A 308 -6.26 -30.79 -7.68
C HIS A 308 -4.89 -30.57 -7.04
N TYR A 309 -4.70 -29.41 -6.40
CA TYR A 309 -3.50 -29.13 -5.63
C TYR A 309 -3.50 -29.91 -4.30
N SER A 310 -2.34 -30.45 -3.92
CA SER A 310 -2.18 -31.18 -2.65
C SER A 310 -2.38 -30.30 -1.41
N ASN A 311 -2.16 -28.99 -1.57
CA ASN A 311 -2.41 -27.99 -0.54
C ASN A 311 -3.48 -27.02 -1.04
N ASN A 312 -4.60 -26.92 -0.34
CA ASN A 312 -5.67 -25.96 -0.62
C ASN A 312 -5.18 -24.50 -0.68
N ARG A 313 -4.12 -24.16 0.07
CA ARG A 313 -3.48 -22.83 0.01
C ARG A 313 -2.78 -22.57 -1.32
N SER A 314 -2.09 -23.58 -1.87
CA SER A 314 -1.39 -23.44 -3.15
C SER A 314 -2.36 -23.26 -4.32
N GLN A 315 -3.54 -23.86 -4.23
CA GLN A 315 -4.62 -23.62 -5.19
C GLN A 315 -5.03 -22.14 -5.23
N ILE A 316 -5.30 -21.57 -4.06
CA ILE A 316 -5.67 -20.15 -3.93
C ILE A 316 -4.54 -19.26 -4.45
N TYR A 317 -3.28 -19.55 -4.09
CA TYR A 317 -2.13 -18.78 -4.59
C TYR A 317 -1.98 -18.87 -6.10
N SER A 318 -2.12 -20.05 -6.69
CA SER A 318 -2.06 -20.24 -8.15
C SER A 318 -3.12 -19.39 -8.87
N GLN A 319 -4.36 -19.40 -8.36
CA GLN A 319 -5.45 -18.59 -8.91
C GLN A 319 -5.19 -17.08 -8.76
N VAL A 320 -4.69 -16.63 -7.61
CA VAL A 320 -4.31 -15.23 -7.39
C VAL A 320 -3.22 -14.81 -8.37
N VAL A 321 -2.16 -15.61 -8.55
CA VAL A 321 -1.06 -15.29 -9.46
C VAL A 321 -1.56 -15.18 -10.91
N ARG A 322 -2.41 -16.11 -11.38
CA ARG A 322 -3.00 -16.02 -12.73
C ARG A 322 -3.81 -14.74 -12.94
N ASN A 323 -4.63 -14.37 -11.95
CA ASN A 323 -5.41 -13.14 -12.00
C ASN A 323 -4.51 -11.88 -12.02
N VAL A 324 -3.41 -11.89 -11.27
CA VAL A 324 -2.42 -10.80 -11.28
C VAL A 324 -1.75 -10.72 -12.66
N LEU A 325 -1.29 -11.84 -13.21
CA LEU A 325 -0.65 -11.88 -14.53
C LEU A 325 -1.58 -11.37 -15.63
N LEU A 326 -2.86 -11.75 -15.59
CA LEU A 326 -3.87 -11.23 -16.51
C LEU A 326 -4.02 -9.71 -16.42
N ARG A 327 -4.13 -9.16 -15.21
CA ARG A 327 -4.34 -7.71 -15.05
C ARG A 327 -3.10 -6.91 -15.44
N MET A 328 -1.91 -7.40 -15.09
CA MET A 328 -0.66 -6.75 -15.43
C MET A 328 -0.39 -6.80 -16.94
N SER A 329 -0.75 -7.89 -17.62
CA SER A 329 -0.62 -8.00 -19.07
C SER A 329 -1.59 -7.08 -19.81
N ILE A 330 -2.88 -7.06 -19.43
CA ILE A 330 -3.85 -6.12 -20.02
C ILE A 330 -3.40 -4.67 -19.82
N LEU A 331 -2.98 -4.32 -18.60
CA LEU A 331 -2.46 -2.98 -18.31
C LEU A 331 -1.19 -2.68 -19.12
N GLY A 332 -0.27 -3.63 -19.24
CA GLY A 332 0.96 -3.49 -20.04
C GLY A 332 0.68 -3.24 -21.52
N VAL A 333 -0.28 -3.95 -22.11
CA VAL A 333 -0.70 -3.75 -23.52
C VAL A 333 -1.32 -2.38 -23.71
N LEU A 334 -2.21 -1.94 -22.80
CA LEU A 334 -2.80 -0.60 -22.86
C LEU A 334 -1.72 0.48 -22.76
N CYS A 335 -0.75 0.30 -21.86
CA CYS A 335 0.35 1.25 -21.70
C CYS A 335 1.25 1.27 -22.94
N TYR A 336 1.56 0.12 -23.53
CA TYR A 336 2.31 0.05 -24.79
C TYR A 336 1.57 0.79 -25.92
N HIS A 337 0.26 0.58 -26.06
CA HIS A 337 -0.55 1.27 -27.05
C HIS A 337 -0.57 2.78 -26.83
N TRP A 338 -0.79 3.24 -25.60
CA TRP A 338 -0.77 4.68 -25.27
C TRP A 338 0.59 5.33 -25.52
N MET A 339 1.68 4.63 -25.19
CA MET A 339 3.02 5.21 -25.27
C MET A 339 3.69 5.11 -26.64
N ASN A 340 3.35 4.10 -27.45
CA ASN A 340 4.00 3.88 -28.74
C ASN A 340 3.12 4.27 -29.93
N GLU A 341 1.80 4.03 -29.87
CA GLU A 341 0.92 4.33 -31.00
C GLU A 341 0.21 5.67 -30.85
N VAL A 342 -0.35 5.95 -29.67
CA VAL A 342 -1.11 7.18 -29.44
C VAL A 342 -0.21 8.41 -29.39
N SER A 343 0.99 8.28 -28.81
CA SER A 343 1.96 9.39 -28.74
C SER A 343 2.48 9.83 -30.11
N GLN A 344 2.55 8.92 -31.08
CA GLN A 344 3.08 9.19 -32.43
C GLN A 344 2.01 9.66 -33.42
N ARG A 345 0.71 9.56 -33.07
CA ARG A 345 -0.37 10.03 -33.94
C ARG A 345 -0.53 11.55 -33.86
N GLU A 346 -0.11 12.24 -34.92
CA GLU A 346 -0.24 13.69 -35.07
C GLU A 346 -1.70 14.19 -35.14
N SER A 347 -2.68 13.31 -35.36
CA SER A 347 -4.10 13.68 -35.43
C SER A 347 -4.67 14.21 -34.11
N PHE A 348 -4.03 13.92 -32.98
CA PHE A 348 -4.49 14.36 -31.66
C PHE A 348 -3.73 15.62 -31.22
N LEU A 349 -4.47 16.72 -31.00
CA LEU A 349 -3.87 17.98 -30.50
C LEU A 349 -3.10 17.80 -29.17
N CYS A 350 -3.58 16.89 -28.30
CA CYS A 350 -3.09 16.67 -26.94
C CYS A 350 -3.21 15.19 -26.55
N TRP A 351 -2.21 14.38 -26.91
CA TRP A 351 -2.25 12.94 -26.65
C TRP A 351 -2.20 12.62 -25.14
N GLU A 352 -1.48 13.40 -24.32
CA GLU A 352 -1.37 13.20 -22.86
C GLU A 352 -2.72 13.35 -22.17
N SER A 353 -3.50 14.35 -22.59
CA SER A 353 -4.85 14.59 -22.07
C SER A 353 -5.81 13.49 -22.52
N MET A 354 -5.62 12.94 -23.73
CA MET A 354 -6.40 11.80 -24.20
C MET A 354 -6.11 10.54 -23.37
N VAL A 355 -4.84 10.28 -23.05
CA VAL A 355 -4.47 9.18 -22.13
C VAL A 355 -5.09 9.39 -20.75
N GLY A 356 -5.07 10.62 -20.22
CA GLY A 356 -5.75 10.99 -18.98
C GLY A 356 -7.26 10.71 -19.02
N GLN A 357 -7.94 11.05 -20.12
CA GLN A 357 -9.36 10.75 -20.33
C GLN A 357 -9.63 9.24 -20.43
N ALA A 358 -8.79 8.49 -21.14
CA ALA A 358 -8.91 7.05 -21.26
C ALA A 358 -8.76 6.36 -19.88
N LEU A 359 -7.79 6.79 -19.06
CA LEU A 359 -7.59 6.31 -17.70
C LEU A 359 -8.76 6.66 -16.78
N TYR A 360 -9.31 7.87 -16.90
CA TYR A 360 -10.51 8.27 -16.17
C TYR A 360 -11.70 7.35 -16.50
N ARG A 361 -12.00 7.17 -17.80
CA ARG A 361 -13.08 6.28 -18.26
C ARG A 361 -12.88 4.86 -17.76
N LEU A 362 -11.65 4.36 -17.82
CA LEU A 362 -11.30 3.02 -17.33
C LEU A 362 -11.59 2.88 -15.83
N VAL A 363 -11.23 3.88 -15.01
CA VAL A 363 -11.52 3.87 -13.56
C VAL A 363 -13.02 3.86 -13.27
N ILE A 364 -13.80 4.67 -14.00
CA ILE A 364 -15.26 4.78 -13.83
C ILE A 364 -15.98 3.53 -14.32
N VAL A 365 -15.67 3.04 -15.54
CA VAL A 365 -16.31 1.85 -16.10
C VAL A 365 -15.96 0.61 -15.28
N ASP A 366 -14.70 0.44 -14.87
CA ASP A 366 -14.30 -0.63 -13.94
C ASP A 366 -15.08 -0.53 -12.63
N PHE A 367 -15.23 0.68 -12.08
CA PHE A 367 -16.07 0.88 -10.89
C PHE A 367 -17.50 0.42 -11.12
N LEU A 368 -18.14 0.79 -12.24
CA LEU A 368 -19.49 0.33 -12.58
C LEU A 368 -19.58 -1.20 -12.70
N PHE A 369 -18.60 -1.87 -13.29
CA PHE A 369 -18.58 -3.34 -13.34
C PHE A 369 -18.41 -3.97 -11.95
N LEU A 370 -17.58 -3.39 -11.08
CA LEU A 370 -17.46 -3.84 -9.69
C LEU A 370 -18.77 -3.66 -8.92
N MET A 371 -19.47 -2.53 -9.16
CA MET A 371 -20.82 -2.29 -8.62
C MET A 371 -21.79 -3.36 -9.08
N LEU A 372 -21.86 -3.61 -10.40
CA LEU A 372 -22.77 -4.59 -10.99
C LEU A 372 -22.46 -6.00 -10.49
N GLY A 373 -21.19 -6.37 -10.40
CA GLY A 373 -20.75 -7.66 -9.86
C GLY A 373 -21.17 -7.86 -8.41
N SER A 374 -21.07 -6.82 -7.57
CA SER A 374 -21.50 -6.90 -6.17
C SER A 374 -23.02 -6.82 -5.98
N PHE A 375 -23.71 -5.93 -6.70
CA PHE A 375 -25.15 -5.76 -6.53
C PHE A 375 -25.96 -6.85 -7.22
N PHE A 376 -25.62 -7.21 -8.45
CA PHE A 376 -26.38 -8.22 -9.19
C PHE A 376 -25.74 -9.59 -8.99
N GLY A 377 -24.43 -9.73 -9.14
CA GLY A 377 -23.76 -11.03 -9.05
C GLY A 377 -23.86 -11.68 -7.66
N GLU A 378 -23.43 -10.98 -6.61
CA GLU A 378 -23.43 -11.54 -5.24
C GLU A 378 -24.86 -11.67 -4.68
N PHE A 379 -25.74 -10.70 -4.92
CA PHE A 379 -27.16 -10.75 -4.52
C PHE A 379 -27.94 -11.86 -5.24
N LEU A 380 -27.85 -11.94 -6.57
CA LEU A 380 -28.58 -12.94 -7.35
C LEU A 380 -28.11 -14.35 -6.96
N ARG A 381 -26.80 -14.53 -6.74
CA ARG A 381 -26.26 -15.80 -6.23
C ARG A 381 -26.81 -16.14 -4.84
N ASN A 382 -26.97 -15.16 -3.94
CA ASN A 382 -27.60 -15.38 -2.64
C ASN A 382 -29.08 -15.81 -2.79
N VAL A 383 -29.86 -15.13 -3.63
CA VAL A 383 -31.27 -15.47 -3.88
C VAL A 383 -31.41 -16.86 -4.49
N ILE A 384 -30.61 -17.19 -5.51
CA ILE A 384 -30.60 -18.52 -6.15
C ILE A 384 -30.18 -19.60 -5.16
N GLY A 385 -29.11 -19.37 -4.38
CA GLY A 385 -28.58 -20.35 -3.43
C GLY A 385 -29.51 -20.62 -2.24
N THR A 386 -30.38 -19.66 -1.87
CA THR A 386 -31.32 -19.80 -0.75
C THR A 386 -32.70 -20.29 -1.18
N LYS A 387 -33.23 -19.82 -2.32
CA LYS A 387 -34.59 -20.14 -2.79
C LYS A 387 -34.65 -21.22 -3.87
N LEU A 388 -33.73 -21.23 -4.84
CA LEU A 388 -33.86 -22.07 -6.04
C LEU A 388 -33.03 -23.36 -5.96
N HIS A 389 -31.78 -23.29 -5.51
CA HIS A 389 -30.87 -24.42 -5.42
C HIS A 389 -30.12 -24.42 -4.08
N ARG A 390 -30.73 -25.03 -3.05
CA ARG A 390 -30.14 -25.14 -1.70
C ARG A 390 -28.77 -25.83 -1.66
N ARG A 391 -28.40 -26.62 -2.68
CA ARG A 391 -27.08 -27.25 -2.80
C ARG A 391 -25.94 -26.27 -3.12
N LEU A 392 -26.24 -25.11 -3.73
CA LEU A 392 -25.21 -24.12 -4.08
C LEU A 392 -24.74 -23.31 -2.87
N GLY A 393 -25.61 -23.12 -1.87
CA GLY A 393 -25.37 -22.23 -0.73
C GLY A 393 -25.22 -20.75 -1.13
N PRO A 394 -25.21 -19.83 -0.15
CA PRO A 394 -24.90 -18.43 -0.40
C PRO A 394 -23.40 -18.22 -0.71
N PRO A 395 -23.03 -17.12 -1.37
CA PRO A 395 -21.65 -16.85 -1.73
C PRO A 395 -20.75 -16.63 -0.51
N GLU A 396 -19.51 -17.11 -0.58
CA GLU A 396 -18.44 -16.75 0.34
C GLU A 396 -17.76 -15.45 -0.11
N PHE A 397 -17.37 -14.61 0.85
CA PHE A 397 -16.61 -13.39 0.55
C PHE A 397 -15.15 -13.72 0.20
N ASP A 398 -14.83 -13.71 -1.09
CA ASP A 398 -13.46 -13.93 -1.58
C ASP A 398 -12.62 -12.67 -1.38
N VAL A 399 -11.89 -12.64 -0.26
CA VAL A 399 -10.97 -11.55 0.09
C VAL A 399 -9.92 -11.34 -1.00
N ALA A 400 -9.36 -12.42 -1.59
CA ALA A 400 -8.22 -12.31 -2.48
C ALA A 400 -8.62 -11.63 -3.80
N ARG A 401 -9.74 -12.04 -4.40
CA ARG A 401 -10.26 -11.41 -5.63
C ARG A 401 -10.57 -9.92 -5.41
N ASN A 402 -11.28 -9.60 -4.32
CA ASN A 402 -11.62 -8.22 -4.01
C ASN A 402 -10.38 -7.35 -3.74
N VAL A 403 -9.33 -7.88 -3.10
CA VAL A 403 -8.07 -7.15 -2.92
C VAL A 403 -7.37 -6.90 -4.26
N LEU A 404 -7.38 -7.85 -5.19
CA LEU A 404 -6.80 -7.64 -6.51
C LEU A 404 -7.50 -6.50 -7.28
N ASP A 405 -8.81 -6.30 -7.08
CA ASP A 405 -9.56 -5.17 -7.66
C ASP A 405 -9.06 -3.84 -7.09
N LEU A 406 -8.77 -3.81 -5.79
CA LEU A 406 -8.19 -2.64 -5.13
C LEU A 406 -6.77 -2.33 -5.63
N ILE A 407 -5.95 -3.37 -5.82
CA ILE A 407 -4.58 -3.21 -6.34
C ILE A 407 -4.63 -2.67 -7.77
N TYR A 408 -5.49 -3.24 -8.63
CA TYR A 408 -5.67 -2.76 -10.00
C TYR A 408 -6.11 -1.29 -10.04
N ALA A 409 -7.11 -0.91 -9.24
CA ALA A 409 -7.57 0.47 -9.17
C ALA A 409 -6.47 1.43 -8.68
N GLN A 410 -5.64 1.01 -7.70
CA GLN A 410 -4.50 1.80 -7.24
C GLN A 410 -3.42 1.96 -8.31
N THR A 411 -3.18 0.93 -9.13
CA THR A 411 -2.20 1.00 -10.22
C THR A 411 -2.61 1.99 -11.31
N LEU A 412 -3.89 2.00 -11.66
CA LEU A 412 -4.44 3.00 -12.59
C LEU A 412 -4.29 4.42 -12.05
N ALA A 413 -4.53 4.63 -10.75
CA ALA A 413 -4.36 5.93 -10.11
C ALA A 413 -2.90 6.42 -10.18
N TRP A 414 -1.92 5.54 -10.00
CA TRP A 414 -0.50 5.90 -10.10
C TRP A 414 -0.04 6.21 -11.51
N ILE A 415 -0.44 5.38 -12.49
CA ILE A 415 -0.13 5.64 -13.91
C ILE A 415 -0.80 6.94 -14.36
N GLY A 416 -2.06 7.14 -13.98
CA GLY A 416 -2.82 8.31 -14.36
C GLY A 416 -2.44 9.59 -13.65
N LEU A 417 -1.65 9.55 -12.58
CA LEU A 417 -1.25 10.76 -11.86
C LEU A 417 -0.49 11.74 -12.74
N TYR A 418 0.37 11.23 -13.62
CA TYR A 418 1.15 12.08 -14.54
C TYR A 418 0.27 12.75 -15.60
N PHE A 419 -0.81 12.10 -16.04
CA PHE A 419 -1.70 12.59 -17.10
C PHE A 419 -2.92 13.34 -16.56
N SER A 420 -3.31 13.06 -15.32
CA SER A 420 -4.48 13.61 -14.63
C SER A 420 -4.17 13.73 -13.13
N PRO A 421 -3.61 14.87 -12.69
CA PRO A 421 -3.22 15.10 -11.29
C PRO A 421 -4.38 14.98 -10.28
N LEU A 422 -5.62 15.18 -10.76
CA LEU A 422 -6.83 15.09 -9.96
C LEU A 422 -7.50 13.72 -9.99
N LEU A 423 -6.97 12.74 -10.72
CA LEU A 423 -7.45 11.35 -10.69
C LEU A 423 -7.54 10.76 -9.26
N PRO A 424 -6.62 11.07 -8.32
CA PRO A 424 -6.76 10.65 -6.92
C PRO A 424 -8.07 11.09 -6.26
N SER A 425 -8.66 12.22 -6.66
CA SER A 425 -9.96 12.68 -6.12
C SER A 425 -11.10 11.71 -6.46
N ILE A 426 -11.13 11.25 -7.72
CA ILE A 426 -12.07 10.24 -8.21
C ILE A 426 -11.82 8.91 -7.51
N GLN A 427 -10.55 8.57 -7.27
CA GLN A 427 -10.17 7.36 -6.55
C GLN A 427 -10.61 7.38 -5.08
N ILE A 428 -10.55 8.53 -4.41
CA ILE A 428 -11.09 8.72 -3.05
C ILE A 428 -12.59 8.45 -3.04
N LEU A 429 -13.34 9.05 -3.97
CA LEU A 429 -14.77 8.83 -4.10
C LEU A 429 -15.10 7.36 -4.36
N LYS A 430 -14.40 6.73 -5.32
CA LYS A 430 -14.51 5.30 -5.66
C LYS A 430 -14.30 4.43 -4.42
N PHE A 431 -13.21 4.60 -3.69
CA PHE A 431 -12.91 3.78 -2.51
C PHE A 431 -13.86 4.03 -1.34
N PHE A 432 -14.32 5.27 -1.16
CA PHE A 432 -15.32 5.60 -0.14
C PHE A 432 -16.64 4.90 -0.41
N ILE A 433 -17.15 4.97 -1.64
CA ILE A 433 -18.39 4.29 -2.03
C ILE A 433 -18.22 2.77 -1.96
N LEU A 434 -17.11 2.24 -2.50
CA LEU A 434 -16.79 0.82 -2.47
C LEU A 434 -16.75 0.24 -1.04
N PHE A 435 -16.30 1.02 -0.06
CA PHE A 435 -16.30 0.60 1.36
C PHE A 435 -17.70 0.27 1.85
N TYR A 436 -18.66 1.17 1.65
CA TYR A 436 -20.03 0.96 2.10
C TYR A 436 -20.73 -0.16 1.34
N LEU A 437 -20.44 -0.28 0.05
CA LEU A 437 -21.05 -1.30 -0.78
C LEU A 437 -20.57 -2.70 -0.44
N LYS A 438 -19.26 -2.88 -0.26
CA LYS A 438 -18.71 -4.15 0.17
C LYS A 438 -19.12 -4.48 1.60
N LYS A 439 -19.31 -3.47 2.47
CA LYS A 439 -19.96 -3.67 3.78
C LYS A 439 -21.37 -4.23 3.61
N VAL A 440 -22.22 -3.58 2.82
CA VAL A 440 -23.62 -4.01 2.60
C VAL A 440 -23.64 -5.41 2.02
N SER A 441 -22.87 -5.68 0.96
CA SER A 441 -22.80 -6.99 0.33
C SER A 441 -22.35 -8.07 1.32
N LEU A 442 -21.32 -7.80 2.14
CA LEU A 442 -20.88 -8.72 3.17
C LEU A 442 -21.98 -9.01 4.20
N THR A 443 -22.68 -7.98 4.67
CA THR A 443 -23.69 -8.12 5.72
C THR A 443 -24.99 -8.77 5.26
N GLN A 444 -25.37 -8.60 4.00
CA GLN A 444 -26.68 -9.05 3.48
C GLN A 444 -26.59 -10.28 2.58
N ASN A 445 -25.49 -10.45 1.83
CA ASN A 445 -25.39 -11.47 0.78
C ASN A 445 -24.39 -12.59 1.09
N CYS A 446 -23.35 -12.32 1.87
CA CYS A 446 -22.26 -13.27 2.08
C CYS A 446 -22.38 -14.04 3.40
N GLN A 447 -21.96 -15.31 3.37
CA GLN A 447 -21.65 -16.04 4.59
C GLN A 447 -20.21 -15.78 5.04
N PRO A 448 -19.94 -15.84 6.36
CA PRO A 448 -18.58 -15.77 6.87
C PRO A 448 -17.72 -16.86 6.22
N PRO A 449 -16.51 -16.53 5.72
CA PRO A 449 -15.71 -17.46 4.95
C PRO A 449 -15.35 -18.69 5.78
N CYS A 450 -15.55 -19.89 5.23
CA CYS A 450 -15.32 -21.11 5.99
C CYS A 450 -13.84 -21.36 6.33
N ARG A 451 -12.95 -20.76 5.54
CA ARG A 451 -11.51 -20.97 5.59
C ARG A 451 -10.84 -19.79 6.29
N THR A 452 -10.40 -19.99 7.51
CA THR A 452 -9.61 -19.00 8.25
C THR A 452 -8.19 -18.95 7.68
N GLY A 453 -8.00 -18.16 6.61
CA GLY A 453 -6.67 -17.65 6.29
C GLY A 453 -6.14 -16.89 7.52
N ARG A 454 -4.89 -17.13 7.92
CA ARG A 454 -4.28 -16.37 9.03
C ARG A 454 -4.22 -14.90 8.60
N ALA A 455 -5.08 -14.06 9.17
CA ALA A 455 -5.23 -12.65 8.83
C ALA A 455 -3.89 -11.88 8.80
N ALA A 456 -2.99 -12.15 9.76
CA ALA A 456 -1.67 -11.53 9.80
C ALA A 456 -0.84 -11.79 8.52
N GLN A 457 -0.91 -13.00 7.95
CA GLN A 457 -0.16 -13.33 6.72
C GLN A 457 -0.74 -12.66 5.48
N MET A 458 -2.06 -12.56 5.40
CA MET A 458 -2.77 -11.95 4.26
C MET A 458 -2.41 -10.48 4.08
N GLN A 459 -2.28 -9.71 5.17
CA GLN A 459 -1.91 -8.30 5.10
C GLN A 459 -0.54 -8.07 4.44
N THR A 460 0.47 -8.88 4.78
CA THR A 460 1.81 -8.78 4.16
C THR A 460 1.77 -9.16 2.68
N ILE A 461 0.98 -10.16 2.32
CA ILE A 461 0.80 -10.58 0.93
C ILE A 461 0.15 -9.47 0.10
N PHE A 462 -0.85 -8.76 0.64
CA PHE A 462 -1.52 -7.67 -0.08
C PHE A 462 -0.58 -6.51 -0.36
N ILE A 463 0.23 -6.12 0.63
CA ILE A 463 1.24 -5.07 0.44
C ILE A 463 2.30 -5.52 -0.56
N PHE A 464 2.69 -6.81 -0.56
CA PHE A 464 3.59 -7.37 -1.57
C PHE A 464 3.04 -7.32 -2.98
N LEU A 465 1.78 -7.74 -3.15
CA LEU A 465 1.12 -7.72 -4.45
C LEU A 465 0.90 -6.30 -4.96
N LEU A 466 0.81 -5.30 -4.07
CA LEU A 466 0.77 -3.89 -4.44
C LEU A 466 2.16 -3.32 -4.79
N PHE A 467 3.22 -3.84 -4.17
CA PHE A 467 4.60 -3.41 -4.42
C PHE A 467 5.03 -3.65 -5.86
N ILE A 468 4.73 -4.83 -6.43
CA ILE A 468 5.19 -5.21 -7.77
C ILE A 468 4.66 -4.24 -8.85
N PRO A 469 3.35 -3.96 -8.95
CA PRO A 469 2.82 -3.06 -9.97
C PRO A 469 3.24 -1.60 -9.82
N PHE A 470 3.55 -1.15 -8.59
CA PHE A 470 4.06 0.20 -8.38
C PHE A 470 5.47 0.38 -8.98
N TYR A 471 6.39 -0.52 -8.63
CA TYR A 471 7.79 -0.42 -9.06
C TYR A 471 8.00 -0.82 -10.52
N VAL A 472 7.37 -1.91 -10.97
CA VAL A 472 7.54 -2.43 -12.33
C VAL A 472 6.60 -1.76 -13.33
N GLY A 473 5.42 -1.31 -12.87
CA GLY A 473 4.42 -0.68 -13.73
C GLY A 473 4.52 0.84 -13.68
N ALA A 474 4.02 1.44 -12.59
CA ALA A 474 3.80 2.89 -12.54
C ALA A 474 5.08 3.72 -12.65
N ILE A 475 6.15 3.37 -11.90
CA ILE A 475 7.44 4.09 -12.01
C ILE A 475 8.01 3.94 -13.42
N SER A 476 7.99 2.74 -13.99
CA SER A 476 8.54 2.49 -15.33
C SER A 476 7.80 3.28 -16.40
N ILE A 477 6.47 3.36 -16.34
CA ILE A 477 5.67 4.12 -17.31
C ILE A 477 5.91 5.62 -17.17
N VAL A 478 5.81 6.17 -15.97
CA VAL A 478 6.03 7.62 -15.73
C VAL A 478 7.48 8.02 -16.04
N GLY A 479 8.44 7.14 -15.75
CA GLY A 479 9.84 7.33 -16.11
C GLY A 479 10.05 7.33 -17.62
N TYR A 480 9.49 6.33 -18.33
CA TYR A 480 9.55 6.26 -19.79
C TYR A 480 8.92 7.48 -20.46
N THR A 481 7.75 7.93 -19.98
CA THR A 481 7.09 9.13 -20.51
C THR A 481 7.92 10.39 -20.28
N ALA A 482 8.53 10.54 -19.12
CA ALA A 482 9.27 11.74 -18.78
C ALA A 482 10.62 11.84 -19.52
N TRP A 483 11.26 10.70 -19.79
CA TRP A 483 12.64 10.63 -20.30
C TRP A 483 12.73 10.35 -21.81
N SER A 484 11.78 9.62 -22.37
CA SER A 484 11.89 9.08 -23.73
C SER A 484 10.84 9.63 -24.70
N LEU A 485 9.68 10.08 -24.23
CA LEU A 485 8.62 10.59 -25.09
C LEU A 485 8.69 12.11 -25.23
N ASN A 486 8.39 12.57 -26.45
CA ASN A 486 8.28 13.99 -26.76
C ASN A 486 6.91 14.51 -26.31
N PRO A 487 6.85 15.61 -25.54
CA PRO A 487 5.59 16.22 -25.15
C PRO A 487 4.87 16.84 -26.36
N SER A 488 3.56 17.00 -26.26
CA SER A 488 2.77 17.64 -27.31
C SER A 488 3.16 19.12 -27.50
N GLN A 489 3.17 19.57 -28.76
CA GLN A 489 3.61 20.93 -29.11
C GLN A 489 2.61 22.00 -28.70
N ASN A 490 1.32 21.66 -28.64
CA ASN A 490 0.24 22.64 -28.50
C ASN A 490 -0.31 22.76 -27.07
N CYS A 491 0.00 21.82 -26.16
CA CYS A 491 -0.62 21.81 -24.83
C CYS A 491 0.23 21.20 -23.73
N GLY A 492 -0.21 21.48 -22.50
CA GLY A 492 0.45 21.03 -21.30
C GLY A 492 1.65 21.87 -20.88
N PRO A 493 2.21 21.57 -19.69
CA PRO A 493 3.29 22.33 -19.08
C PRO A 493 4.58 22.23 -19.89
N PHE A 494 4.85 21.14 -20.59
CA PHE A 494 6.13 20.90 -21.27
C PHE A 494 6.10 21.22 -22.76
N ARG A 495 5.10 21.97 -23.24
CA ARG A 495 4.98 22.38 -24.64
C ARG A 495 6.23 23.13 -25.12
N GLY A 496 6.72 22.77 -26.31
CA GLY A 496 7.91 23.36 -26.94
C GLY A 496 9.26 22.82 -26.43
N LEU A 497 9.27 21.79 -25.58
CA LEU A 497 10.48 21.09 -25.17
C LEU A 497 10.59 19.75 -25.88
N ASP A 498 11.82 19.29 -26.13
CA ASP A 498 12.05 17.97 -26.72
C ASP A 498 11.66 16.85 -25.77
N ARG A 499 11.94 17.00 -24.47
CA ARG A 499 11.63 16.01 -23.43
C ARG A 499 11.10 16.71 -22.18
N SER A 500 10.23 16.03 -21.44
CA SER A 500 9.75 16.54 -20.14
C SER A 500 10.90 16.75 -19.16
N PHE A 501 11.94 15.90 -19.21
CA PHE A 501 13.14 16.05 -18.37
C PHE A 501 13.96 17.31 -18.68
N SER A 502 13.90 17.85 -19.89
CA SER A 502 14.68 19.03 -20.30
C SER A 502 14.31 20.30 -19.53
N VAL A 503 13.15 20.31 -18.84
CA VAL A 503 12.79 21.38 -17.88
C VAL A 503 13.83 21.51 -16.77
N VAL A 504 14.36 20.38 -16.28
CA VAL A 504 15.39 20.38 -15.25
C VAL A 504 16.68 20.96 -15.82
N GLU A 505 17.05 20.57 -17.04
CA GLU A 505 18.25 21.09 -17.72
C GLU A 505 18.17 22.61 -17.91
N LEU A 506 17.02 23.13 -18.35
CA LEU A 506 16.78 24.57 -18.50
C LEU A 506 16.89 25.32 -17.17
N TRP A 507 16.34 24.73 -16.09
CA TRP A 507 16.44 25.32 -14.76
C TRP A 507 17.87 25.33 -14.23
N MET A 508 18.63 24.25 -14.46
CA MET A 508 20.04 24.18 -14.08
C MET A 508 20.91 25.16 -14.88
N ALA A 509 20.60 25.40 -16.15
CA ALA A 509 21.25 26.44 -16.96
C ALA A 509 20.96 27.85 -16.40
N GLY A 510 19.72 28.13 -15.99
CA GLY A 510 19.37 29.39 -15.32
C GLY A 510 20.14 29.59 -14.01
N LEU A 511 20.32 28.53 -13.22
CA LEU A 511 21.07 28.56 -11.96
C LEU A 511 22.58 28.82 -12.14
N GLN A 512 23.16 28.62 -13.32
CA GLN A 512 24.56 28.98 -13.57
C GLN A 512 24.79 30.49 -13.52
N THR A 513 23.77 31.29 -13.83
CA THR A 513 23.87 32.75 -13.88
C THR A 513 23.84 33.41 -12.48
N LEU A 514 23.42 32.66 -11.45
CA LEU A 514 23.31 33.14 -10.08
C LEU A 514 24.62 32.89 -9.31
N PRO A 515 25.21 33.92 -8.65
CA PRO A 515 26.41 33.73 -7.85
C PRO A 515 26.09 32.90 -6.60
N GLY A 516 26.76 31.74 -6.44
CA GLY A 516 26.62 30.85 -5.27
C GLY A 516 25.89 29.52 -5.52
N SER A 517 25.24 29.33 -6.67
CA SER A 517 24.54 28.08 -7.05
C SER A 517 25.38 27.09 -7.88
N GLY A 518 26.67 27.41 -8.12
CA GLY A 518 27.56 26.56 -8.91
C GLY A 518 27.73 25.13 -8.39
N TRP A 519 27.59 24.90 -7.08
CA TRP A 519 27.63 23.57 -6.48
C TRP A 519 26.46 22.68 -6.94
N ALA A 520 25.26 23.24 -7.10
CA ALA A 520 24.08 22.49 -7.54
C ALA A 520 24.21 22.08 -9.00
N VAL A 521 24.68 23.02 -9.84
CA VAL A 521 24.97 22.76 -11.26
C VAL A 521 26.05 21.69 -11.40
N TRP A 522 27.13 21.78 -10.61
CA TRP A 522 28.19 20.78 -10.64
C TRP A 522 27.69 19.38 -10.28
N ILE A 523 26.82 19.25 -9.27
CA ILE A 523 26.19 17.97 -8.91
C ILE A 523 25.32 17.46 -10.05
N PHE A 524 24.51 18.31 -10.66
CA PHE A 524 23.63 17.87 -11.74
C PHE A 524 24.40 17.36 -12.96
N GLU A 525 25.36 18.13 -13.45
CA GLU A 525 26.13 17.78 -14.64
C GLU A 525 27.06 16.58 -14.42
N ASN A 526 27.74 16.50 -13.27
CA ASN A 526 28.74 15.45 -13.03
C ASN A 526 28.18 14.20 -12.36
N ILE A 527 27.11 14.33 -11.57
CA ILE A 527 26.52 13.19 -10.84
C ILE A 527 25.25 12.75 -11.55
N ILE A 528 24.22 13.59 -11.63
CA ILE A 528 22.88 13.15 -12.08
C ILE A 528 22.86 12.73 -13.56
N LYS A 529 23.56 13.45 -14.44
CA LYS A 529 23.69 13.07 -15.85
C LYS A 529 24.66 11.90 -16.08
N SER A 530 25.51 11.57 -15.11
CA SER A 530 26.49 10.50 -15.25
C SER A 530 25.81 9.13 -15.11
N GLU A 531 26.16 8.20 -16.00
CA GLU A 531 25.76 6.79 -15.91
C GLU A 531 26.16 6.15 -14.55
N ILE A 532 27.20 6.71 -13.91
CA ILE A 532 27.71 6.28 -12.60
C ILE A 532 26.65 6.48 -11.51
N PHE A 533 25.77 7.47 -11.62
CA PHE A 533 24.73 7.71 -10.63
C PHE A 533 23.67 6.61 -10.63
N TYR A 534 23.24 6.16 -11.81
CA TYR A 534 22.34 5.02 -11.94
C TYR A 534 23.00 3.73 -11.43
N PHE A 535 24.29 3.53 -11.71
CA PHE A 535 25.07 2.44 -11.13
C PHE A 535 25.13 2.50 -9.60
N LEU A 536 25.33 3.68 -9.01
CA LEU A 536 25.32 3.88 -7.56
C LEU A 536 23.94 3.62 -6.94
N ILE A 537 22.86 4.09 -7.56
CA ILE A 537 21.49 3.82 -7.09
C ILE A 537 21.20 2.32 -7.15
N THR A 538 21.53 1.66 -8.25
CA THR A 538 21.34 0.22 -8.39
C THR A 538 22.17 -0.57 -7.38
N LEU A 539 23.42 -0.15 -7.10
CA LEU A 539 24.25 -0.71 -6.04
C LEU A 539 23.62 -0.51 -4.64
N ILE A 540 23.08 0.67 -4.35
CA ILE A 540 22.39 0.96 -3.09
C ILE A 540 21.14 0.08 -2.95
N ILE A 541 20.34 -0.05 -4.00
CA ILE A 541 19.16 -0.93 -4.02
C ILE A 541 19.59 -2.38 -3.80
N LEU A 542 20.64 -2.84 -4.49
CA LEU A 542 21.23 -4.17 -4.31
C LEU A 542 21.69 -4.39 -2.87
N ALA A 543 22.44 -3.45 -2.29
CA ALA A 543 22.89 -3.51 -0.91
C ALA A 543 21.70 -3.57 0.07
N ILE A 544 20.66 -2.74 -0.15
CA ILE A 544 19.44 -2.75 0.65
C ILE A 544 18.72 -4.10 0.52
N THR A 545 18.53 -4.61 -0.69
CA THR A 545 17.91 -5.94 -0.90
C THR A 545 18.74 -7.07 -0.29
N TYR A 546 20.07 -6.98 -0.33
CA TYR A 546 20.97 -7.93 0.32
C TYR A 546 20.87 -7.86 1.84
N VAL A 547 20.81 -6.66 2.42
CA VAL A 547 20.58 -6.47 3.87
C VAL A 547 19.22 -7.03 4.26
N PHE A 548 18.15 -6.76 3.49
CA PHE A 548 16.85 -7.36 3.75
C PHE A 548 16.86 -8.88 3.62
N TYR A 549 17.55 -9.42 2.63
CA TYR A 549 17.75 -10.86 2.47
C TYR A 549 18.46 -11.46 3.68
N GLN A 550 19.55 -10.85 4.13
CA GLN A 550 20.28 -11.26 5.33
C GLN A 550 19.43 -11.14 6.60
N LEU A 551 18.64 -10.06 6.74
CA LEU A 551 17.69 -9.92 7.85
C LEU A 551 16.65 -11.03 7.86
N ILE A 552 16.16 -11.45 6.69
CA ILE A 552 15.22 -12.56 6.57
C ILE A 552 15.89 -13.88 6.98
N GLN A 553 17.12 -14.14 6.51
CA GLN A 553 17.86 -15.37 6.85
C GLN A 553 18.24 -15.42 8.33
N GLY A 554 18.78 -14.34 8.88
CA GLY A 554 19.12 -14.25 10.31
C GLY A 554 17.89 -14.44 11.20
N ARG A 555 16.73 -13.91 10.82
CA ARG A 555 15.46 -14.17 11.53
C ARG A 555 15.03 -15.62 11.47
N LYS A 556 15.21 -16.31 10.34
CA LYS A 556 14.92 -17.75 10.24
C LYS A 556 15.79 -18.54 11.21
N MET A 557 17.09 -18.25 11.26
CA MET A 557 18.03 -18.90 12.18
C MET A 557 17.69 -18.60 13.65
N LEU A 558 17.37 -17.35 13.99
CA LEU A 558 16.96 -16.96 15.34
C LEU A 558 15.71 -17.74 15.78
N ILE A 559 14.72 -17.88 14.91
CA ILE A 559 13.51 -18.66 15.20
C ILE A 559 13.86 -20.13 15.45
N ASP A 560 14.77 -20.70 14.66
CA ASP A 560 15.19 -22.10 14.83
C ASP A 560 15.90 -22.32 16.18
N LEU A 561 16.80 -21.40 16.56
CA LEU A 561 17.45 -21.40 17.88
C LEU A 561 16.45 -21.26 19.03
N LEU A 562 15.46 -20.35 18.89
CA LEU A 562 14.40 -20.19 19.90
C LEU A 562 13.56 -21.46 20.05
N LYS A 563 13.27 -22.16 18.94
CA LYS A 563 12.57 -23.45 18.99
C LYS A 563 13.40 -24.52 19.69
N GLN A 564 14.68 -24.63 19.36
CA GLN A 564 15.59 -25.56 20.04
C GLN A 564 15.63 -25.26 21.54
N ARG A 565 15.66 -23.98 21.94
CA ARG A 565 15.60 -23.58 23.35
C ARG A 565 14.30 -24.02 24.02
N ILE A 566 13.15 -23.84 23.38
CA ILE A 566 11.85 -24.30 23.92
C ILE A 566 11.84 -25.83 24.09
N VAL A 567 12.37 -26.58 23.12
CA VAL A 567 12.44 -28.04 23.20
C VAL A 567 13.39 -28.48 24.33
N ASN A 568 14.53 -27.82 24.48
CA ASN A 568 15.50 -28.12 25.52
C ASN A 568 14.95 -27.79 26.93
N GLU A 569 14.30 -26.64 27.10
CA GLU A 569 13.59 -26.29 28.35
C GLU A 569 12.47 -27.29 28.66
N GLY A 570 11.75 -27.77 27.65
CA GLY A 570 10.75 -28.82 27.80
C GLY A 570 11.35 -30.14 28.29
N LYS A 571 12.49 -30.55 27.73
CA LYS A 571 13.24 -31.74 28.18
C LYS A 571 13.74 -31.59 29.61
N ASP A 572 14.30 -30.44 29.95
CA ASP A 572 14.85 -30.18 31.29
C ASP A 572 13.74 -30.21 32.36
N LYS A 573 12.59 -29.59 32.06
CA LYS A 573 11.39 -29.70 32.93
C LYS A 573 10.93 -31.16 33.08
N SER A 574 10.90 -31.93 32.00
CA SER A 574 10.51 -33.36 32.08
C SER A 574 11.48 -34.17 32.93
N PHE A 575 12.79 -33.90 32.83
CA PHE A 575 13.83 -34.54 33.64
C PHE A 575 13.69 -34.18 35.13
N LEU A 576 13.45 -32.90 35.44
CA LEU A 576 13.22 -32.45 36.82
C LEU A 576 11.96 -33.09 37.42
N LEU A 577 10.87 -33.20 36.65
CA LEU A 577 9.64 -33.86 37.10
C LEU A 577 9.86 -35.35 37.39
N ASP A 578 10.59 -36.06 36.54
CA ASP A 578 10.89 -37.48 36.75
C ASP A 578 11.75 -37.70 38.00
N LYS A 579 12.74 -36.82 38.23
CA LYS A 579 13.54 -36.82 39.46
C LYS A 579 12.68 -36.55 40.72
N LEU A 580 11.75 -35.61 40.65
CA LEU A 580 10.81 -35.34 41.75
C LEU A 580 9.89 -36.53 42.04
N GLN A 581 9.36 -37.19 41.00
CA GLN A 581 8.52 -38.38 41.15
C GLN A 581 9.29 -39.54 41.77
N ASN A 582 10.55 -39.74 41.36
CA ASN A 582 11.42 -40.77 41.94
C ASN A 582 11.69 -40.48 43.42
N LEU A 583 12.00 -39.23 43.79
CA LEU A 583 12.15 -38.84 45.20
C LEU A 583 10.86 -39.01 46.03
N GLN A 584 9.69 -38.77 45.43
CA GLN A 584 8.40 -39.05 46.07
C GLN A 584 8.18 -40.54 46.31
N LYS A 585 8.52 -41.40 45.35
CA LYS A 585 8.44 -42.87 45.50
C LYS A 585 9.46 -43.41 46.52
N SER A 586 10.62 -42.78 46.63
CA SER A 586 11.67 -43.15 47.59
C SER A 586 11.40 -42.68 49.02
N ARG A 587 10.42 -41.79 49.26
CA ARG A 587 9.99 -41.47 50.62
C ARG A 587 9.15 -42.64 51.17
N PRO A 588 9.55 -43.28 52.28
CA PRO A 588 8.70 -44.28 52.92
C PRO A 588 7.40 -43.62 53.38
N LYS A 589 6.27 -44.32 53.19
CA LYS A 589 4.98 -43.94 53.80
C LYS A 589 5.18 -43.83 55.31
N LYS A 590 5.23 -42.61 55.84
CA LYS A 590 5.03 -42.39 57.28
C LYS A 590 3.54 -42.61 57.55
N ASP A 591 3.20 -43.80 58.03
CA ASP A 591 1.93 -44.04 58.70
C ASP A 591 1.81 -43.05 59.85
N THR A 592 0.94 -42.06 59.67
CA THR A 592 0.52 -41.19 60.77
C THR A 592 -1.00 -41.27 60.84
N LYS A 593 -1.50 -42.27 61.58
CA LYS A 593 -2.84 -42.21 62.16
C LYS A 593 -2.83 -41.09 63.22
N HIS A 594 -3.46 -39.95 62.93
CA HIS A 594 -4.45 -39.26 63.79
C HIS A 594 -4.63 -37.80 63.36
N GLY A 595 -5.89 -37.35 63.37
CA GLY A 595 -6.26 -35.94 63.41
C GLY A 595 -6.93 -35.41 62.15
N ARG A 596 -8.26 -35.59 62.05
CA ARG A 596 -9.12 -34.74 61.20
C ARG A 596 -8.87 -33.28 61.58
N VAL A 597 -8.33 -32.48 60.65
CA VAL A 597 -8.49 -31.02 60.69
C VAL A 597 -9.01 -30.58 59.33
N CYS A 598 -10.23 -30.07 59.37
CA CYS A 598 -10.97 -29.45 58.29
C CYS A 598 -10.17 -28.26 57.75
N TYR A 599 -9.95 -28.19 56.44
CA TYR A 599 -9.78 -26.90 55.77
C TYR A 599 -10.82 -26.80 54.67
N GLN A 600 -11.73 -25.85 54.90
CA GLN A 600 -12.73 -25.38 53.97
C GLN A 600 -12.07 -25.02 52.63
N THR A 601 -12.71 -25.52 51.59
CA THR A 601 -12.72 -25.03 50.22
C THR A 601 -12.67 -23.49 50.16
N PHE A 602 -11.58 -22.94 49.61
CA PHE A 602 -11.66 -21.71 48.84
C PHE A 602 -11.95 -22.10 47.40
N SER A 603 -13.20 -21.87 47.00
CA SER A 603 -13.68 -21.89 45.63
C SER A 603 -13.05 -20.76 44.82
N LEU A 604 -12.59 -21.08 43.62
CA LEU A 604 -12.51 -20.17 42.48
C LEU A 604 -13.38 -20.77 41.37
#